data_AF-A0A936IQZ5-F1
#
_entry.id   AF-A0A936IQZ5-F1
#
_cell.length_a   1.000
_cell.length_b   1.000
_cell.length_c   1.000
_cell.angle_alpha   90.00
_cell.angle_beta   90.00
_cell.angle_gamma   90.00
#
_symmetry.space_group_name_H-M   'P 1'
#
loop_
_entity.id
_entity.type
_entity.pdbx_description
1 polymer ?
#
loop_
_entity_poly.entity_id
_entity_poly.type
_entity_poly.pdbx_seq_one_letter_code
_entity_poly.pdbx_strand_id
1 'polypeptide(L)'
;MSELENGGTMLLKAFGFRADRGVNTSIADDFTVCGTWTVTDLEFFAYQVNGTTPTITGVYVRIWDKDPRTFGAVTVYPGGFGDPWSPNLIGGLPVFHSYRALTSSILSATREVQAIKVPVSITLAPATYWMEVQFSGDISLSGPWIPPVTKLGCRKTGDAILNSTSNVAGTWNLIDNSNTSDPAGIALPFRVYGVAVGGSTADASTYGVGKLGSNGVGAWDLGSPVHQPVLGSVFPMTLRNGIPGSVPVVLLSASACTFAIPCATLFVCPPFVQFTMPPFDSSNTSMGHIEIPHGTTYCGVTVYLQAFWADSGASCNFGHSDGLKIRLGD
;
A
#
# COMPACT_ATOMS: atom_id res chain seq x y z
N MET A 1 4.47 7.81 -13.82
CA MET A 1 3.72 8.14 -15.06
C MET A 1 2.62 7.10 -15.18
N SER A 2 1.34 7.50 -15.20
CA SER A 2 0.23 6.55 -15.40
C SER A 2 0.15 6.25 -16.89
N GLU A 3 0.49 5.02 -17.29
CA GLU A 3 0.72 4.67 -18.69
C GLU A 3 -0.52 4.26 -19.49
N LEU A 4 -0.35 4.55 -20.78
CA LEU A 4 -1.00 4.20 -22.04
C LEU A 4 -1.77 2.86 -22.11
N GLU A 5 -3.06 2.91 -22.47
CA GLU A 5 -3.78 1.75 -23.03
C GLU A 5 -3.88 1.86 -24.55
N ASN A 6 -3.40 0.84 -25.27
CA ASN A 6 -3.59 0.67 -26.70
C ASN A 6 -4.77 -0.29 -26.95
N GLY A 7 -5.67 0.11 -27.85
CA GLY A 7 -6.57 -0.83 -28.55
C GLY A 7 -8.01 -0.92 -28.05
N GLY A 8 -8.83 0.07 -28.40
CA GLY A 8 -10.29 -0.09 -28.57
C GLY A 8 -11.15 0.04 -27.30
N THR A 9 -11.83 1.19 -27.17
CA THR A 9 -12.97 1.45 -26.26
C THR A 9 -12.75 1.42 -24.74
N MET A 10 -11.57 1.85 -24.27
CA MET A 10 -11.26 2.09 -22.85
C MET A 10 -10.82 3.55 -22.62
N LEU A 11 -11.72 4.50 -22.84
CA LEU A 11 -11.44 5.91 -22.53
C LEU A 11 -12.04 6.24 -21.17
N LEU A 12 -11.20 6.31 -20.15
CA LEU A 12 -11.54 7.05 -18.94
C LEU A 12 -11.75 8.52 -19.31
N LYS A 13 -13.00 8.97 -19.39
CA LYS A 13 -13.35 10.33 -19.83
C LYS A 13 -13.20 11.38 -18.73
N ALA A 14 -12.97 10.96 -17.48
CA ALA A 14 -12.84 11.84 -16.32
C ALA A 14 -11.37 12.17 -16.01
N PHE A 15 -11.11 13.45 -15.75
CA PHE A 15 -9.83 13.90 -15.17
C PHE A 15 -9.75 13.57 -13.67
N GLY A 16 -10.88 13.46 -12.98
CA GLY A 16 -10.96 13.19 -11.55
C GLY A 16 -12.38 13.39 -11.04
N PHE A 17 -12.57 13.10 -9.76
CA PHE A 17 -13.83 13.22 -9.05
C PHE A 17 -13.71 14.27 -7.95
N ARG A 18 -14.73 15.09 -7.78
CA ARG A 18 -14.69 16.21 -6.83
C ARG A 18 -14.78 15.69 -5.40
N ALA A 19 -13.92 16.17 -4.52
CA ALA A 19 -13.97 15.90 -3.08
C ALA A 19 -13.70 17.19 -2.31
N ASP A 20 -14.58 18.17 -2.51
CA ASP A 20 -14.39 19.56 -2.11
C ASP A 20 -15.30 19.92 -0.93
N ARG A 21 -14.68 20.35 0.18
CA ARG A 21 -15.34 20.83 1.39
C ARG A 21 -16.22 22.06 1.11
N GLY A 22 -15.80 22.95 0.21
CA GLY A 22 -16.52 24.20 -0.12
C GLY A 22 -17.91 23.97 -0.73
N VAL A 23 -18.15 22.78 -1.28
CA VAL A 23 -19.48 22.34 -1.78
C VAL A 23 -19.99 21.08 -1.08
N ASN A 24 -19.34 20.70 0.01
CA ASN A 24 -19.66 19.51 0.81
C ASN A 24 -19.79 18.23 -0.03
N THR A 25 -18.80 17.97 -0.89
CA THR A 25 -18.72 16.74 -1.67
C THR A 25 -17.60 15.87 -1.13
N SER A 26 -17.88 14.61 -0.76
CA SER A 26 -16.89 13.62 -0.31
C SER A 26 -16.87 12.38 -1.19
N ILE A 27 -15.74 11.68 -1.14
CA ILE A 27 -15.59 10.36 -1.76
C ILE A 27 -15.21 9.38 -0.67
N ALA A 28 -15.83 8.19 -0.67
CA ALA A 28 -15.43 7.09 0.18
C ALA A 28 -14.98 5.89 -0.66
N ASP A 29 -14.02 5.13 -0.15
CA ASP A 29 -13.56 3.88 -0.75
C ASP A 29 -13.17 2.89 0.34
N ASP A 30 -13.20 1.61 0.02
CA ASP A 30 -12.99 0.54 1.00
C ASP A 30 -11.50 0.23 1.20
N PHE A 31 -11.16 -0.27 2.39
CA PHE A 31 -9.90 -0.94 2.64
C PHE A 31 -10.10 -2.05 3.66
N THR A 32 -9.32 -3.11 3.52
CA THR A 32 -9.42 -4.26 4.42
C THR A 32 -8.25 -4.31 5.38
N VAL A 33 -8.59 -4.58 6.64
CA VAL A 33 -7.68 -4.83 7.75
C VAL A 33 -7.85 -6.30 8.13
N CYS A 34 -6.79 -7.11 8.06
CA CYS A 34 -6.89 -8.54 8.38
C CYS A 34 -6.47 -8.89 9.81
N GLY A 35 -5.75 -7.99 10.47
CA GLY A 35 -5.17 -8.14 11.81
C GLY A 35 -5.40 -6.90 12.66
N THR A 36 -4.92 -6.88 13.90
CA THR A 36 -5.06 -5.66 14.72
C THR A 36 -4.05 -4.63 14.25
N TRP A 37 -4.53 -3.52 13.72
CA TRP A 37 -3.68 -2.52 13.09
C TRP A 37 -3.82 -1.15 13.73
N THR A 38 -2.72 -0.57 14.18
CA THR A 38 -2.70 0.85 14.57
C THR A 38 -2.33 1.69 13.38
N VAL A 39 -3.33 2.30 12.75
CA VAL A 39 -3.16 3.25 11.64
C VAL A 39 -2.60 4.56 12.21
N THR A 40 -1.48 5.01 11.66
CA THR A 40 -0.76 6.22 12.07
C THR A 40 -0.91 7.36 11.07
N ASP A 41 -1.09 7.02 9.79
CA ASP A 41 -1.24 8.03 8.75
C ASP A 41 -2.06 7.51 7.58
N LEU A 42 -2.66 8.45 6.86
CA LEU A 42 -3.27 8.22 5.55
C LEU A 42 -2.58 9.15 4.55
N GLU A 43 -2.35 8.70 3.33
CA GLU A 43 -1.88 9.55 2.23
C GLU A 43 -2.91 9.55 1.11
N PHE A 44 -3.26 10.74 0.65
CA PHE A 44 -4.19 10.95 -0.45
C PHE A 44 -3.52 11.65 -1.61
N PHE A 45 -4.13 11.51 -2.78
CA PHE A 45 -3.68 12.15 -4.00
C PHE A 45 -4.78 13.07 -4.50
N ALA A 46 -4.49 14.37 -4.61
CA ALA A 46 -5.47 15.36 -5.07
C ALA A 46 -4.81 16.44 -5.91
N TYR A 47 -5.61 17.19 -6.67
CA TYR A 47 -5.14 18.35 -7.43
C TYR A 47 -6.20 19.46 -7.50
N GLN A 48 -5.74 20.66 -7.81
CA GLN A 48 -6.59 21.73 -8.36
C GLN A 48 -6.07 22.12 -9.74
N VAL A 49 -7.00 22.45 -10.65
CA VAL A 49 -6.64 22.81 -12.03
C VAL A 49 -5.83 24.11 -12.02
N ASN A 50 -4.69 24.10 -12.72
CA ASN A 50 -3.68 25.15 -12.79
C ASN A 50 -2.94 25.44 -11.47
N GLY A 51 -3.06 24.58 -10.45
CA GLY A 51 -2.22 24.64 -9.26
C GLY A 51 -0.77 24.25 -9.59
N THR A 52 0.20 25.09 -9.23
CA THR A 52 1.64 24.89 -9.47
C THR A 52 2.47 24.85 -8.19
N THR A 53 1.81 24.97 -7.04
CA THR A 53 2.35 24.77 -5.69
C THR A 53 1.37 23.88 -4.94
N PRO A 54 1.72 23.35 -3.76
CA PRO A 54 0.73 22.68 -2.95
C PRO A 54 -0.44 23.62 -2.62
N THR A 55 -1.61 23.35 -3.19
CA THR A 55 -2.81 24.18 -3.09
C THR A 55 -3.86 23.59 -2.15
N ILE A 56 -3.70 22.32 -1.75
CA ILE A 56 -4.57 21.69 -0.75
C ILE A 56 -4.20 22.21 0.63
N THR A 57 -5.17 22.81 1.32
CA THR A 57 -5.00 23.50 2.61
C THR A 57 -5.63 22.75 3.78
N GLY A 58 -6.46 21.74 3.50
CA GLY A 58 -7.14 20.95 4.52
C GLY A 58 -7.50 19.57 4.00
N VAL A 59 -7.40 18.56 4.85
CA VAL A 59 -7.96 17.23 4.61
C VAL A 59 -8.86 16.87 5.78
N TYR A 60 -10.04 16.38 5.47
CA TYR A 60 -11.00 15.86 6.43
C TYR A 60 -11.18 14.41 6.09
N VAL A 61 -10.99 13.54 7.08
CA VAL A 61 -11.02 12.09 6.89
C VAL A 61 -11.91 11.45 7.91
N ARG A 62 -12.80 10.59 7.44
CA ARG A 62 -13.63 9.75 8.29
C ARG A 62 -13.40 8.29 7.93
N ILE A 63 -13.42 7.41 8.92
CA ILE A 63 -13.42 5.96 8.70
C ILE A 63 -14.73 5.40 9.23
N TRP A 64 -15.42 4.65 8.37
CA TRP A 64 -16.65 3.92 8.66
C TRP A 64 -16.34 2.45 8.91
N ASP A 65 -17.09 1.81 9.81
CA ASP A 65 -16.96 0.39 10.13
C ASP A 65 -17.39 -0.55 9.00
N LYS A 66 -18.10 -0.03 8.00
CA LYS A 66 -18.60 -0.72 6.80
C LYS A 66 -19.02 0.31 5.74
N ASP A 67 -19.52 -0.17 4.60
CA ASP A 67 -20.04 0.68 3.52
C ASP A 67 -21.08 1.69 4.04
N PRO A 68 -20.87 3.01 3.87
CA PRO A 68 -21.76 4.04 4.41
C PRO A 68 -23.12 4.12 3.71
N ARG A 69 -23.33 3.38 2.61
CA ARG A 69 -24.67 3.16 2.00
C ARG A 69 -25.55 2.24 2.83
N THR A 70 -24.94 1.41 3.68
CA THR A 70 -25.66 0.35 4.40
C THR A 70 -26.27 0.86 5.69
N PHE A 71 -27.44 0.32 6.05
CA PHE A 71 -28.11 0.70 7.29
C PHE A 71 -27.25 0.31 8.50
N GLY A 72 -27.10 1.25 9.45
CA GLY A 72 -26.33 1.04 10.67
C GLY A 72 -24.81 1.08 10.47
N ALA A 73 -24.30 1.67 9.38
CA ALA A 73 -22.91 2.07 9.28
C ALA A 73 -22.60 3.15 10.33
N VAL A 74 -21.50 2.99 11.05
CA VAL A 74 -21.06 3.92 12.09
C VAL A 74 -19.64 4.40 11.80
N THR A 75 -19.38 5.65 12.20
CA THR A 75 -18.06 6.23 12.11
C THR A 75 -17.19 5.74 13.27
N VAL A 76 -16.09 5.07 12.96
CA VAL A 76 -15.08 4.63 13.95
C VAL A 76 -13.97 5.67 14.13
N TYR A 77 -13.74 6.51 13.12
CA TYR A 77 -12.85 7.67 13.19
C TYR A 77 -13.53 8.88 12.53
N PRO A 78 -13.87 9.96 13.26
CA PRO A 78 -14.63 11.08 12.69
C PRO A 78 -13.79 12.12 11.95
N GLY A 79 -12.47 12.12 12.15
CA GLY A 79 -11.45 13.08 11.69
C GLY A 79 -11.91 14.33 10.94
N GLY A 80 -12.20 15.40 11.68
CA GLY A 80 -12.46 16.74 11.11
C GLY A 80 -13.78 16.89 10.33
N PHE A 81 -14.56 15.83 10.09
CA PHE A 81 -15.89 15.99 9.50
C PHE A 81 -16.90 16.60 10.49
N GLY A 82 -16.67 16.45 11.80
CA GLY A 82 -17.52 17.04 12.86
C GLY A 82 -17.17 18.49 13.21
N ASP A 83 -16.00 18.99 12.80
CA ASP A 83 -15.53 20.35 13.06
C ASP A 83 -14.80 20.92 11.82
N PRO A 84 -15.38 21.93 11.14
CA PRO A 84 -14.75 22.55 9.97
C PRO A 84 -13.44 23.30 10.25
N TRP A 85 -13.10 23.52 11.51
CA TRP A 85 -11.88 24.25 11.90
C TRP A 85 -10.71 23.33 12.29
N SER A 86 -10.93 22.02 12.32
CA SER A 86 -9.93 21.02 12.74
C SER A 86 -9.61 20.02 11.63
N PRO A 87 -8.95 20.43 10.52
CA PRO A 87 -8.49 19.49 9.50
C PRO A 87 -7.37 18.58 10.06
N ASN A 88 -7.32 17.32 9.60
CA ASN A 88 -6.19 16.44 9.88
C ASN A 88 -5.07 16.81 8.91
N LEU A 89 -4.14 17.68 9.30
CA LEU A 89 -2.98 18.02 8.46
C LEU A 89 -1.69 17.92 9.26
N ILE A 90 -0.70 17.21 8.73
CA ILE A 90 0.71 17.46 9.07
C ILE A 90 1.30 18.33 7.96
N GLY A 91 1.94 19.42 8.35
CA GLY A 91 2.61 20.33 7.43
C GLY A 91 3.78 19.66 6.70
N GLY A 92 4.01 20.09 5.47
CA GLY A 92 5.07 19.61 4.59
C GLY A 92 4.51 18.69 3.50
N LEU A 93 4.03 19.28 2.40
CA LEU A 93 3.54 18.57 1.24
C LEU A 93 4.72 18.32 0.29
N PRO A 94 5.34 17.13 0.25
CA PRO A 94 6.23 16.82 -0.86
C PRO A 94 5.39 16.84 -2.14
N VAL A 95 5.76 17.71 -3.08
CA VAL A 95 5.15 17.74 -4.40
C VAL A 95 5.48 16.40 -5.07
N PHE A 96 4.45 15.64 -5.46
CA PHE A 96 4.60 14.33 -6.07
C PHE A 96 5.04 14.43 -7.56
N HIS A 97 5.15 15.65 -8.09
CA HIS A 97 5.58 16.03 -9.45
C HIS A 97 5.05 15.10 -10.55
N SER A 98 3.81 14.67 -10.40
CA SER A 98 3.10 13.83 -11.36
C SER A 98 1.88 14.57 -11.82
N TYR A 99 1.63 14.58 -13.13
CA TYR A 99 0.52 15.31 -13.72
C TYR A 99 -0.59 14.36 -14.16
N ARG A 100 -1.85 14.76 -13.94
CA ARG A 100 -3.00 14.05 -14.47
C ARG A 100 -3.31 14.55 -15.88
N ALA A 101 -3.10 13.68 -16.87
CA ALA A 101 -3.41 13.89 -18.27
C ALA A 101 -4.39 12.84 -18.80
N LEU A 102 -5.12 13.17 -19.87
CA LEU A 102 -5.88 12.20 -20.66
C LEU A 102 -5.00 11.67 -21.80
N THR A 103 -5.37 10.52 -22.35
CA THR A 103 -4.72 9.93 -23.53
C THR A 103 -4.77 10.84 -24.76
N SER A 104 -5.77 11.72 -24.86
CA SER A 104 -5.89 12.73 -25.90
C SER A 104 -4.98 13.96 -25.70
N SER A 105 -4.36 14.11 -24.53
CA SER A 105 -3.53 15.27 -24.19
C SER A 105 -2.44 14.91 -23.16
N ILE A 106 -1.58 13.95 -23.53
CA ILE A 106 -0.57 13.35 -22.64
C ILE A 106 0.49 14.33 -22.13
N LEU A 107 0.67 15.48 -22.79
CA LEU A 107 1.62 16.53 -22.38
C LEU A 107 0.99 17.60 -21.47
N SER A 108 -0.27 17.41 -21.05
CA SER A 108 -0.94 18.38 -20.18
C SER A 108 -0.27 18.48 -18.81
N ALA A 109 0.16 19.69 -18.45
CA ALA A 109 0.77 20.00 -17.16
C ALA A 109 -0.15 20.86 -16.26
N THR A 110 -1.46 20.93 -16.54
CA THR A 110 -2.38 21.83 -15.80
C THR A 110 -2.98 21.20 -14.56
N ARG A 111 -2.58 19.98 -14.18
CA ARG A 111 -3.17 19.22 -13.06
C ARG A 111 -2.07 18.46 -12.32
N GLU A 112 -1.20 19.20 -11.65
CA GLU A 112 -0.18 18.59 -10.79
C GLU A 112 -0.85 17.91 -9.59
N VAL A 113 -0.59 16.61 -9.42
CA VAL A 113 -1.08 15.81 -8.31
C VAL A 113 -0.19 16.05 -7.10
N GLN A 114 -0.82 16.36 -5.98
CA GLN A 114 -0.21 16.53 -4.68
C GLN A 114 -0.44 15.25 -3.86
N ALA A 115 0.61 14.73 -3.21
CA ALA A 115 0.49 13.68 -2.22
C ALA A 115 0.36 14.33 -0.84
N ILE A 116 -0.74 14.07 -0.15
CA ILE A 116 -1.07 14.71 1.14
C ILE A 116 -1.13 13.63 2.20
N LYS A 117 -0.10 13.57 3.04
CA LYS A 117 -0.03 12.67 4.18
C LYS A 117 -0.63 13.35 5.42
N VAL A 118 -1.53 12.65 6.10
CA VAL A 118 -2.28 13.15 7.26
C VAL A 118 -2.17 12.17 8.41
N PRO A 119 -1.92 12.64 9.64
CA PRO A 119 -1.89 11.75 10.79
C PRO A 119 -3.30 11.28 11.09
N VAL A 120 -3.40 10.01 11.42
CA VAL A 120 -4.57 9.43 12.08
C VAL A 120 -4.07 8.58 13.23
N SER A 121 -4.84 8.44 14.29
CA SER A 121 -4.46 7.54 15.39
C SER A 121 -5.68 6.72 15.77
N ILE A 122 -5.73 5.51 15.21
CA ILE A 122 -6.81 4.57 15.48
C ILE A 122 -6.30 3.14 15.37
N THR A 123 -6.71 2.31 16.34
CA THR A 123 -6.52 0.87 16.27
C THR A 123 -7.78 0.25 15.67
N LEU A 124 -7.62 -0.43 14.54
CA LEU A 124 -8.67 -1.14 13.83
C LEU A 124 -8.53 -2.63 14.10
N ALA A 125 -9.67 -3.28 14.35
CA ALA A 125 -9.75 -4.74 14.41
C ALA A 125 -9.86 -5.30 12.98
N PRO A 126 -9.73 -6.62 12.77
CA PRO A 126 -9.95 -7.21 11.46
C PRO A 126 -11.37 -6.94 10.92
N ALA A 127 -11.47 -6.19 9.82
CA ALA A 127 -12.72 -5.90 9.10
C ALA A 127 -12.44 -5.17 7.77
N THR A 128 -13.48 -4.99 6.95
CA THR A 128 -13.47 -4.05 5.83
C THR A 128 -14.04 -2.72 6.31
N TYR A 129 -13.22 -1.68 6.24
CA TYR A 129 -13.58 -0.32 6.59
C TYR A 129 -13.75 0.52 5.33
N TRP A 130 -14.43 1.65 5.45
CA TRP A 130 -14.53 2.61 4.36
C TRP A 130 -13.94 3.94 4.79
N MET A 131 -12.95 4.42 4.05
CA MET A 131 -12.34 5.72 4.28
C MET A 131 -13.07 6.74 3.40
N GLU A 132 -13.61 7.78 4.03
CA GLU A 132 -14.23 8.94 3.40
C GLU A 132 -13.32 10.16 3.51
N VAL A 133 -13.14 10.91 2.42
CA VAL A 133 -12.27 12.08 2.37
C VAL A 133 -12.95 13.30 1.71
N GLN A 134 -12.65 14.48 2.25
CA GLN A 134 -12.88 15.79 1.65
C GLN A 134 -11.63 16.65 1.79
N PHE A 135 -11.47 17.61 0.89
CA PHE A 135 -10.35 18.54 0.89
C PHE A 135 -10.82 20.00 0.88
N SER A 136 -10.04 20.86 1.53
CA SER A 136 -10.03 22.31 1.29
C SER A 136 -8.83 22.66 0.41
N GLY A 137 -8.96 23.68 -0.43
CA GLY A 137 -7.86 24.19 -1.25
C GLY A 137 -8.02 25.66 -1.58
N ASP A 138 -7.23 26.16 -2.54
CA ASP A 138 -7.32 27.53 -3.03
C ASP A 138 -8.67 27.78 -3.71
N ILE A 139 -9.46 28.70 -3.17
CA ILE A 139 -10.81 29.03 -3.66
C ILE A 139 -10.81 29.63 -5.08
N SER A 140 -9.68 30.17 -5.54
CA SER A 140 -9.55 30.72 -6.91
C SER A 140 -9.33 29.65 -7.98
N LEU A 141 -9.06 28.41 -7.58
CA LEU A 141 -8.78 27.29 -8.48
C LEU A 141 -9.92 26.28 -8.50
N SER A 142 -10.05 25.55 -9.62
CA SER A 142 -11.05 24.49 -9.73
C SER A 142 -10.61 23.23 -8.99
N GLY A 143 -11.45 22.73 -8.09
CA GLY A 143 -11.24 21.54 -7.27
C GLY A 143 -11.51 21.83 -5.81
N PRO A 144 -11.04 20.99 -4.87
CA PRO A 144 -10.15 19.85 -5.08
C PRO A 144 -10.75 18.65 -5.82
N TRP A 145 -9.91 17.98 -6.62
CA TRP A 145 -10.24 16.78 -7.39
C TRP A 145 -9.32 15.62 -6.99
N ILE A 146 -9.85 14.40 -6.98
CA ILE A 146 -9.07 13.18 -6.81
C ILE A 146 -8.94 12.48 -8.17
N PRO A 147 -7.72 12.15 -8.65
CA PRO A 147 -7.58 11.35 -9.85
C PRO A 147 -8.08 9.91 -9.60
N PRO A 148 -8.56 9.21 -10.63
CA PRO A 148 -8.93 7.80 -10.52
C PRO A 148 -7.71 6.88 -10.52
N VAL A 149 -7.81 5.72 -9.87
CA VAL A 149 -6.88 4.61 -10.09
C VAL A 149 -7.15 3.99 -11.46
N THR A 150 -6.10 3.88 -12.27
CA THR A 150 -6.13 3.21 -13.58
C THR A 150 -5.13 2.07 -13.63
N LYS A 151 -5.53 0.93 -14.17
CA LYS A 151 -4.67 -0.24 -14.40
C LYS A 151 -4.87 -0.72 -15.83
N LEU A 152 -3.76 -0.92 -16.56
CA LEU A 152 -3.78 -1.35 -17.95
C LEU A 152 -4.62 -2.64 -18.13
N GLY A 153 -5.58 -2.60 -19.05
CA GLY A 153 -6.47 -3.71 -19.38
C GLY A 153 -7.56 -3.97 -18.33
N CYS A 154 -7.72 -3.09 -17.34
CA CYS A 154 -8.64 -3.28 -16.23
C CYS A 154 -9.75 -2.22 -16.23
N ARG A 155 -10.99 -2.67 -16.47
CA ARG A 155 -12.19 -1.80 -16.52
C ARG A 155 -12.65 -1.33 -15.14
N LYS A 156 -12.67 -2.26 -14.17
CA LYS A 156 -13.10 -2.03 -12.80
C LYS A 156 -11.88 -2.01 -11.89
N THR A 157 -11.58 -0.85 -11.31
CA THR A 157 -10.44 -0.71 -10.39
C THR A 157 -10.84 -0.69 -8.93
N GLY A 158 -12.12 -0.47 -8.61
CA GLY A 158 -12.64 -0.47 -7.24
C GLY A 158 -14.16 -0.26 -7.19
N ASP A 159 -14.63 0.23 -6.05
CA ASP A 159 -16.04 0.48 -5.75
C ASP A 159 -16.26 1.77 -4.95
N ALA A 160 -15.38 2.76 -5.15
CA ALA A 160 -15.50 4.07 -4.54
C ALA A 160 -16.87 4.70 -4.81
N ILE A 161 -17.34 5.47 -3.83
CA ILE A 161 -18.66 6.11 -3.83
C ILE A 161 -18.53 7.61 -3.58
N LEU A 162 -19.37 8.38 -4.24
CA LEU A 162 -19.46 9.83 -4.15
C LEU A 162 -20.69 10.22 -3.33
N ASN A 163 -20.48 11.02 -2.30
CA ASN A 163 -21.54 11.76 -1.62
C ASN A 163 -21.53 13.20 -2.15
N SER A 164 -22.52 13.55 -2.96
CA SER A 164 -22.66 14.87 -3.57
C SER A 164 -23.92 15.58 -3.05
N THR A 165 -23.81 16.87 -2.75
CA THR A 165 -24.96 17.74 -2.46
C THR A 165 -25.87 17.97 -3.66
N SER A 166 -25.42 17.68 -4.90
CA SER A 166 -26.23 17.83 -6.12
C SER A 166 -27.34 16.80 -6.26
N ASN A 167 -27.24 15.67 -5.53
CA ASN A 167 -28.21 14.57 -5.56
C ASN A 167 -28.70 14.29 -4.14
N VAL A 168 -29.31 15.26 -3.46
CA VAL A 168 -29.77 15.16 -2.05
C VAL A 168 -28.61 14.84 -1.09
N ALA A 169 -28.27 15.80 -0.22
CA ALA A 169 -27.26 15.60 0.82
C ALA A 169 -27.46 14.26 1.55
N GLY A 170 -26.43 13.38 1.53
CA GLY A 170 -26.49 12.05 2.14
C GLY A 170 -26.76 10.89 1.19
N THR A 171 -26.90 11.12 -0.12
CA THR A 171 -27.02 10.03 -1.12
C THR A 171 -25.66 9.68 -1.71
N TRP A 172 -25.19 8.49 -1.38
CA TRP A 172 -23.96 7.90 -1.91
C TRP A 172 -24.23 7.24 -3.28
N ASN A 173 -23.44 7.60 -4.29
CA ASN A 173 -23.53 7.02 -5.63
C ASN A 173 -22.22 6.32 -5.98
N LEU A 174 -22.28 5.21 -6.73
CA LEU A 174 -21.07 4.58 -7.26
C LEU A 174 -20.32 5.55 -8.19
N ILE A 175 -19.01 5.63 -8.02
CA ILE A 175 -18.12 6.30 -8.97
C ILE A 175 -17.77 5.31 -10.07
N ASP A 176 -18.17 5.63 -11.30
CA ASP A 176 -17.91 4.81 -12.48
C ASP A 176 -17.13 5.56 -13.56
N ASN A 177 -16.68 4.82 -14.58
CA ASN A 177 -15.99 5.36 -15.75
C ASN A 177 -16.91 6.14 -16.74
N SER A 178 -18.17 6.41 -16.38
CA SER A 178 -19.20 7.09 -17.20
C SER A 178 -19.52 6.44 -18.55
N ASN A 179 -19.16 5.16 -18.74
CA ASN A 179 -19.61 4.40 -19.90
C ASN A 179 -21.02 3.83 -19.64
N THR A 180 -22.04 4.40 -20.27
CA THR A 180 -23.45 4.04 -20.05
C THR A 180 -23.80 2.61 -20.43
N SER A 181 -22.95 1.91 -21.19
CA SER A 181 -23.17 0.50 -21.56
C SER A 181 -22.42 -0.50 -20.68
N ASP A 182 -21.50 -0.04 -19.81
CA ASP A 182 -20.66 -0.89 -18.95
C ASP A 182 -20.08 -0.03 -17.79
N PRO A 183 -20.91 0.35 -16.80
CA PRO A 183 -20.47 1.17 -15.67
C PRO A 183 -19.55 0.35 -14.76
N ALA A 184 -18.25 0.49 -14.96
CA ALA A 184 -17.24 -0.16 -14.15
C ALA A 184 -16.80 0.77 -13.01
N GLY A 185 -16.88 0.26 -11.78
CA GLY A 185 -16.50 0.99 -10.56
C GLY A 185 -15.01 1.33 -10.54
N ILE A 186 -14.69 2.48 -9.94
CA ILE A 186 -13.35 3.03 -9.90
C ILE A 186 -12.84 3.08 -8.45
N ALA A 187 -11.56 2.74 -8.25
CA ALA A 187 -10.88 2.93 -6.97
C ALA A 187 -10.32 4.36 -6.84
N LEU A 188 -10.25 4.77 -5.58
CA LEU A 188 -9.62 5.96 -5.08
C LEU A 188 -8.13 5.70 -4.80
N PRO A 189 -7.21 6.57 -5.24
CA PRO A 189 -5.82 6.46 -4.84
C PRO A 189 -5.65 6.99 -3.42
N PHE A 190 -5.35 6.08 -2.49
CA PHE A 190 -4.89 6.41 -1.15
C PHE A 190 -3.92 5.35 -0.65
N ARG A 191 -3.17 5.68 0.41
CA ARG A 191 -2.33 4.74 1.15
C ARG A 191 -2.65 4.84 2.62
N VAL A 192 -2.61 3.69 3.28
CA VAL A 192 -2.83 3.58 4.71
C VAL A 192 -1.53 3.11 5.36
N TYR A 193 -1.02 3.90 6.30
CA TYR A 193 0.20 3.63 7.04
C TYR A 193 -0.13 3.30 8.49
N GLY A 194 0.62 2.38 9.06
CA GLY A 194 0.52 2.07 10.47
C GLY A 194 1.39 0.90 10.84
N VAL A 195 1.29 0.49 12.10
CA VAL A 195 2.01 -0.66 12.64
C VAL A 195 0.98 -1.74 12.96
N ALA A 196 1.06 -2.84 12.22
CA ALA A 196 0.31 -4.04 12.55
C ALA A 196 0.89 -4.67 13.81
N VAL A 197 0.02 -5.07 14.74
CA VAL A 197 0.39 -5.56 16.06
C VAL A 197 0.27 -7.07 16.06
N GLY A 198 1.40 -7.78 16.12
CA GLY A 198 1.40 -9.17 16.59
C GLY A 198 2.03 -10.24 15.70
N GLY A 199 2.73 -9.91 14.61
CA GLY A 199 3.46 -10.96 13.91
C GLY A 199 4.86 -11.21 14.45
N SER A 200 5.35 -12.41 14.18
CA SER A 200 6.56 -12.96 14.79
C SER A 200 7.59 -13.21 13.69
N THR A 201 8.84 -12.81 13.93
CA THR A 201 9.96 -13.46 13.24
C THR A 201 9.86 -14.95 13.48
N ALA A 202 10.17 -15.76 12.46
CA ALA A 202 10.40 -17.18 12.69
C ALA A 202 11.45 -17.30 13.81
N ASP A 203 11.08 -17.92 14.92
CA ASP A 203 12.05 -18.31 15.93
C ASP A 203 12.87 -19.48 15.36
N ALA A 204 14.19 -19.45 15.54
CA ALA A 204 15.10 -20.52 15.18
C ALA A 204 14.73 -21.86 15.86
N SER A 205 13.91 -21.82 16.92
CA SER A 205 13.33 -23.02 17.55
C SER A 205 12.20 -23.68 16.74
N THR A 206 11.56 -22.96 15.80
CA THR A 206 10.38 -23.40 15.05
C THR A 206 10.61 -23.48 13.55
N TYR A 207 11.61 -22.77 13.00
CA TYR A 207 11.87 -22.73 11.56
C TYR A 207 13.34 -22.42 11.24
N GLY A 208 14.15 -23.48 11.09
CA GLY A 208 15.51 -23.46 10.56
C GLY A 208 16.59 -22.78 11.42
N VAL A 209 17.77 -23.39 11.51
CA VAL A 209 18.94 -22.82 12.24
C VAL A 209 19.93 -22.08 11.32
N GLY A 210 19.60 -21.98 10.03
CA GLY A 210 20.49 -21.43 9.03
C GLY A 210 21.81 -22.19 8.91
N LYS A 211 22.79 -21.61 8.23
CA LYS A 211 24.13 -22.16 8.12
C LYS A 211 25.18 -21.09 8.34
N LEU A 212 26.19 -21.47 9.11
CA LEU A 212 27.30 -20.59 9.45
C LEU A 212 28.11 -20.23 8.18
N GLY A 213 28.24 -18.94 7.93
CA GLY A 213 29.14 -18.36 6.95
C GLY A 213 30.23 -17.51 7.60
N SER A 214 30.93 -16.71 6.79
CA SER A 214 32.08 -15.90 7.22
C SER A 214 31.73 -14.92 8.35
N ASN A 215 30.50 -14.39 8.33
CA ASN A 215 30.03 -13.35 9.26
C ASN A 215 28.96 -13.87 10.24
N GLY A 216 28.82 -15.19 10.38
CA GLY A 216 27.79 -15.83 11.21
C GLY A 216 26.70 -16.51 10.40
N VAL A 217 25.60 -16.87 11.06
CA VAL A 217 24.39 -17.37 10.39
C VAL A 217 23.63 -16.17 9.84
N GLY A 218 23.22 -16.21 8.56
CA GLY A 218 22.39 -15.15 8.02
C GLY A 218 21.05 -15.07 8.73
N ALA A 219 20.64 -13.86 9.08
CA ALA A 219 19.45 -13.62 9.89
C ALA A 219 18.61 -12.50 9.29
N TRP A 220 17.30 -12.70 9.31
CA TRP A 220 16.34 -11.67 8.91
C TRP A 220 16.10 -10.69 10.05
N ASP A 221 16.17 -9.40 9.73
CA ASP A 221 15.84 -8.30 10.62
C ASP A 221 14.67 -7.50 10.04
N LEU A 222 13.56 -7.52 10.80
CA LEU A 222 12.31 -6.87 10.46
C LEU A 222 12.03 -5.64 11.35
N GLY A 223 13.02 -5.17 12.11
CA GLY A 223 12.88 -4.05 13.03
C GLY A 223 12.30 -4.42 14.40
N SER A 224 12.24 -3.42 15.28
CA SER A 224 11.65 -3.52 16.62
C SER A 224 10.66 -2.37 16.85
N PRO A 225 9.36 -2.64 17.06
CA PRO A 225 8.71 -3.96 16.99
C PRO A 225 8.80 -4.56 15.58
N VAL A 226 8.62 -5.88 15.47
CA VAL A 226 8.65 -6.59 14.18
C VAL A 226 7.59 -5.99 13.26
N HIS A 227 8.00 -5.42 12.12
CA HIS A 227 7.06 -4.94 11.12
C HIS A 227 6.34 -6.14 10.49
N GLN A 228 5.02 -6.05 10.33
CA GLN A 228 4.24 -7.03 9.56
C GLN A 228 3.84 -6.48 8.20
N PRO A 229 3.78 -7.33 7.17
CA PRO A 229 3.34 -6.92 5.85
C PRO A 229 1.84 -6.65 5.85
N VAL A 230 1.50 -5.41 5.52
CA VAL A 230 0.12 -4.98 5.28
C VAL A 230 -0.22 -5.25 3.81
N LEU A 231 -1.44 -5.72 3.53
CA LEU A 231 -1.89 -5.90 2.15
C LEU A 231 -1.80 -4.59 1.36
N GLY A 232 -1.30 -4.64 0.12
CA GLY A 232 -1.09 -3.47 -0.72
C GLY A 232 0.07 -2.57 -0.30
N SER A 233 0.86 -2.95 0.71
CA SER A 233 2.05 -2.19 1.14
C SER A 233 3.34 -2.73 0.53
N VAL A 234 4.40 -1.94 0.64
CA VAL A 234 5.77 -2.38 0.39
C VAL A 234 6.37 -2.83 1.72
N PHE A 235 6.71 -4.11 1.82
CA PHE A 235 7.28 -4.70 3.03
C PHE A 235 8.81 -4.66 2.99
N PRO A 236 9.48 -3.81 3.80
CA PRO A 236 10.93 -3.77 3.83
C PRO A 236 11.49 -5.00 4.55
N MET A 237 12.63 -5.49 4.07
CA MET A 237 13.34 -6.61 4.68
C MET A 237 14.84 -6.38 4.69
N THR A 238 15.47 -6.71 5.81
CA THR A 238 16.92 -6.65 5.97
C THR A 238 17.45 -8.04 6.22
N LEU A 239 18.44 -8.46 5.43
CA LEU A 239 19.20 -9.67 5.66
C LEU A 239 20.58 -9.27 6.19
N ARG A 240 21.01 -9.89 7.30
CA ARG A 240 22.28 -9.61 7.97
C ARG A 240 23.26 -10.79 7.84
N ASN A 241 24.51 -10.54 8.18
CA ASN A 241 25.60 -11.52 8.29
C ASN A 241 26.01 -12.18 6.97
N GLY A 242 25.80 -11.50 5.84
CA GLY A 242 26.37 -11.92 4.56
C GLY A 242 27.78 -11.40 4.34
N ILE A 243 28.51 -11.98 3.38
CA ILE A 243 29.82 -11.48 2.99
C ILE A 243 29.65 -10.28 2.02
N PRO A 244 30.34 -9.15 2.23
CA PRO A 244 30.21 -7.97 1.37
C PRO A 244 30.41 -8.29 -0.11
N GLY A 245 29.55 -7.73 -0.96
CA GLY A 245 29.56 -7.95 -2.41
C GLY A 245 28.89 -9.23 -2.89
N SER A 246 28.58 -10.19 -2.00
CA SER A 246 27.75 -11.34 -2.38
C SER A 246 26.29 -10.93 -2.56
N VAL A 247 25.60 -11.59 -3.49
CA VAL A 247 24.20 -11.30 -3.83
C VAL A 247 23.29 -12.36 -3.22
N PRO A 248 22.33 -12.00 -2.35
CA PRO A 248 21.35 -12.94 -1.84
C PRO A 248 20.34 -13.33 -2.94
N VAL A 249 20.09 -14.63 -3.05
CA VAL A 249 18.96 -15.22 -3.75
C VAL A 249 17.95 -15.65 -2.69
N VAL A 250 16.72 -15.14 -2.78
CA VAL A 250 15.64 -15.43 -1.85
C VAL A 250 14.64 -16.36 -2.52
N LEU A 251 14.33 -17.46 -1.84
CA LEU A 251 13.30 -18.42 -2.21
C LEU A 251 12.05 -18.17 -1.36
N LEU A 252 10.88 -18.18 -1.98
CA LEU A 252 9.59 -17.96 -1.33
C LEU A 252 8.63 -19.14 -1.61
N SER A 253 7.95 -19.60 -0.56
CA SER A 253 6.99 -20.72 -0.60
C SER A 253 5.78 -20.49 0.32
N ALA A 254 4.71 -21.25 0.09
CA ALA A 254 3.48 -21.23 0.90
C ALA A 254 3.53 -22.27 2.02
N SER A 255 4.55 -23.15 1.97
CA SER A 255 4.78 -24.21 2.93
C SER A 255 6.21 -24.22 3.43
N ALA A 256 6.35 -24.44 4.73
CA ALA A 256 7.59 -24.82 5.36
C ALA A 256 7.85 -26.31 5.14
N CYS A 257 9.11 -26.67 4.90
CA CYS A 257 9.56 -28.06 4.95
C CYS A 257 10.94 -28.12 5.59
N THR A 258 11.52 -29.30 5.67
CA THR A 258 12.96 -29.47 5.91
C THR A 258 13.47 -30.47 4.89
N PHE A 259 14.26 -29.99 3.94
CA PHE A 259 14.82 -30.80 2.88
C PHE A 259 16.34 -30.65 2.88
N ALA A 260 17.04 -31.76 3.15
CA ALA A 260 18.49 -31.77 3.13
C ALA A 260 19.00 -31.60 1.69
N ILE A 261 19.91 -30.65 1.48
CA ILE A 261 20.66 -30.48 0.23
C ILE A 261 22.15 -30.68 0.53
N PRO A 262 23.00 -30.96 -0.47
CA PRO A 262 24.43 -31.10 -0.22
C PRO A 262 24.98 -29.91 0.57
N CYS A 263 25.48 -30.20 1.78
CA CYS A 263 26.05 -29.24 2.71
C CYS A 263 25.10 -28.16 3.27
N ALA A 264 23.77 -28.31 3.19
CA ALA A 264 22.82 -27.35 3.75
C ALA A 264 21.40 -27.92 3.96
N THR A 265 20.49 -27.08 4.43
CA THR A 265 19.08 -27.44 4.59
C THR A 265 18.18 -26.37 3.99
N LEU A 266 17.28 -26.80 3.12
CA LEU A 266 16.23 -25.98 2.56
C LEU A 266 15.00 -26.06 3.46
N PHE A 267 14.49 -24.91 3.88
CA PHE A 267 13.32 -24.79 4.76
C PHE A 267 12.02 -24.45 4.01
N VAL A 268 12.10 -24.22 2.69
CA VAL A 268 10.97 -23.88 1.82
C VAL A 268 10.80 -24.94 0.72
N CYS A 269 9.61 -25.55 0.56
CA CYS A 269 9.37 -26.47 -0.57
C CYS A 269 7.87 -26.63 -0.90
N PRO A 270 7.50 -26.65 -2.20
CA PRO A 270 8.32 -26.20 -3.32
C PRO A 270 8.43 -24.66 -3.33
N PRO A 271 9.58 -24.08 -3.70
CA PRO A 271 9.64 -22.65 -3.94
C PRO A 271 8.80 -22.33 -5.18
N PHE A 272 7.94 -21.32 -5.10
CA PHE A 272 7.16 -20.86 -6.24
C PHE A 272 7.60 -19.49 -6.76
N VAL A 273 8.38 -18.74 -5.97
CA VAL A 273 9.00 -17.47 -6.36
C VAL A 273 10.48 -17.48 -5.95
N GLN A 274 11.32 -16.92 -6.83
CA GLN A 274 12.72 -16.63 -6.57
C GLN A 274 13.03 -15.19 -6.99
N PHE A 275 13.73 -14.45 -6.15
CA PHE A 275 14.21 -13.10 -6.49
C PHE A 275 15.59 -12.84 -5.85
N THR A 276 16.28 -11.80 -6.31
CA THR A 276 17.56 -11.36 -5.73
C THR A 276 17.39 -10.09 -4.93
N MET A 277 18.16 -9.95 -3.86
CA MET A 277 18.33 -8.69 -3.13
C MET A 277 19.59 -7.96 -3.61
N PRO A 278 19.77 -6.66 -3.29
CA PRO A 278 21.05 -5.98 -3.51
C PRO A 278 22.22 -6.73 -2.86
N PRO A 279 23.46 -6.56 -3.37
CA PRO A 279 24.63 -7.14 -2.73
C PRO A 279 24.74 -6.70 -1.26
N PHE A 280 25.30 -7.56 -0.41
CA PHE A 280 25.62 -7.15 0.96
C PHE A 280 26.62 -5.98 0.94
N ASP A 281 26.35 -4.97 1.76
CA ASP A 281 27.19 -3.79 1.91
C ASP A 281 28.39 -4.06 2.84
N SER A 282 29.19 -3.02 3.10
CA SER A 282 30.33 -3.09 4.03
C SER A 282 29.93 -3.38 5.49
N SER A 283 28.65 -3.23 5.82
CA SER A 283 28.08 -3.54 7.13
C SER A 283 27.54 -4.97 7.21
N ASN A 284 27.79 -5.79 6.18
CA ASN A 284 27.30 -7.17 6.05
C ASN A 284 25.77 -7.26 5.98
N THR A 285 25.12 -6.22 5.44
CA THR A 285 23.66 -6.14 5.33
C THR A 285 23.19 -5.96 3.89
N SER A 286 22.06 -6.58 3.56
CA SER A 286 21.36 -6.40 2.30
C SER A 286 19.93 -5.98 2.60
N MET A 287 19.48 -4.88 1.97
CA MET A 287 18.14 -4.33 2.16
C MET A 287 17.34 -4.51 0.88
N GLY A 288 16.17 -5.14 1.01
CA GLY A 288 15.24 -5.37 -0.08
C GLY A 288 13.81 -5.05 0.34
N HIS A 289 12.86 -5.29 -0.57
CA HIS A 289 11.45 -5.17 -0.28
C HIS A 289 10.63 -6.19 -1.07
N ILE A 290 9.44 -6.52 -0.56
CA ILE A 290 8.41 -7.26 -1.30
C ILE A 290 7.17 -6.39 -1.40
N GLU A 291 6.61 -6.29 -2.60
CA GLU A 291 5.28 -5.73 -2.79
C GLU A 291 4.23 -6.76 -2.34
N ILE A 292 3.43 -6.39 -1.34
CA ILE A 292 2.37 -7.26 -0.84
C ILE A 292 1.12 -7.03 -1.68
N PRO A 293 0.56 -8.06 -2.32
CA PRO A 293 -0.65 -7.92 -3.12
C PRO A 293 -1.79 -7.28 -2.33
N HIS A 294 -2.62 -6.50 -3.01
CA HIS A 294 -3.94 -6.13 -2.50
C HIS A 294 -4.89 -7.33 -2.68
N GLY A 295 -5.84 -7.50 -1.78
CA GLY A 295 -6.91 -8.49 -1.91
C GLY A 295 -7.13 -9.32 -0.65
N THR A 296 -8.38 -9.40 -0.21
CA THR A 296 -8.77 -10.06 1.04
C THR A 296 -8.49 -11.57 1.04
N THR A 297 -8.36 -12.19 -0.13
CA THR A 297 -7.94 -13.60 -0.27
C THR A 297 -6.53 -13.88 0.24
N TYR A 298 -5.70 -12.85 0.38
CA TYR A 298 -4.35 -12.95 0.93
C TYR A 298 -4.31 -12.73 2.45
N CYS A 299 -5.41 -12.32 3.08
CA CYS A 299 -5.48 -12.17 4.52
C CYS A 299 -5.14 -13.47 5.25
N GLY A 300 -4.20 -13.41 6.19
CA GLY A 300 -3.77 -14.54 6.99
C GLY A 300 -2.94 -15.58 6.24
N VAL A 301 -2.68 -15.39 4.93
CA VAL A 301 -1.79 -16.26 4.16
C VAL A 301 -0.40 -16.19 4.78
N THR A 302 0.16 -17.35 5.06
CA THR A 302 1.54 -17.45 5.54
C THR A 302 2.45 -17.77 4.37
N VAL A 303 3.53 -16.99 4.24
CA VAL A 303 4.61 -17.27 3.31
C VAL A 303 5.90 -17.50 4.09
N TYR A 304 6.77 -18.32 3.51
CA TYR A 304 8.03 -18.73 4.06
C TYR A 304 9.14 -18.34 3.11
N LEU A 305 10.21 -17.77 3.63
CA LEU A 305 11.35 -17.28 2.87
C LEU A 305 12.65 -17.92 3.38
N GLN A 306 13.59 -18.13 2.47
CA GLN A 306 14.96 -18.45 2.83
C GLN A 306 15.92 -17.80 1.83
N ALA A 307 16.98 -17.18 2.32
CA ALA A 307 18.02 -16.59 1.49
C ALA A 307 19.26 -17.49 1.40
N PHE A 308 19.91 -17.45 0.25
CA PHE A 308 21.18 -18.13 -0.06
C PHE A 308 22.14 -17.14 -0.73
N TRP A 309 23.44 -17.23 -0.44
CA TRP A 309 24.46 -16.40 -1.10
C TRP A 309 25.80 -17.14 -1.16
N ALA A 310 26.66 -16.71 -2.08
CA ALA A 310 28.04 -17.19 -2.12
C ALA A 310 28.81 -16.69 -0.89
N ASP A 311 29.44 -17.61 -0.18
CA ASP A 311 30.20 -17.30 1.03
C ASP A 311 31.37 -18.28 1.16
N SER A 312 32.59 -17.81 0.91
CA SER A 312 33.80 -18.63 0.93
C SER A 312 34.18 -19.14 2.33
N GLY A 313 33.65 -18.54 3.40
CA GLY A 313 33.82 -19.03 4.77
C GLY A 313 32.77 -20.06 5.19
N ALA A 314 31.71 -20.25 4.39
CA ALA A 314 30.72 -21.29 4.61
C ALA A 314 31.17 -22.63 4.02
N SER A 315 30.75 -23.74 4.63
CA SER A 315 30.95 -25.07 4.04
C SER A 315 30.39 -25.11 2.60
N CYS A 316 31.11 -25.71 1.66
CA CYS A 316 30.70 -25.78 0.24
C CYS A 316 30.47 -24.41 -0.43
N ASN A 317 31.05 -23.35 0.13
CA ASN A 317 31.09 -21.98 -0.42
C ASN A 317 29.74 -21.25 -0.55
N PHE A 318 28.74 -21.63 0.26
CA PHE A 318 27.47 -20.91 0.31
C PHE A 318 26.87 -20.85 1.72
N GLY A 319 26.42 -19.66 2.10
CA GLY A 319 25.65 -19.40 3.32
C GLY A 319 24.15 -19.49 3.06
N HIS A 320 23.36 -19.73 4.12
CA HIS A 320 21.91 -19.58 4.05
C HIS A 320 21.31 -19.08 5.36
N SER A 321 20.19 -18.37 5.24
CA SER A 321 19.51 -17.81 6.40
C SER A 321 18.85 -18.88 7.26
N ASP A 322 18.56 -18.51 8.51
CA ASP A 322 17.62 -19.18 9.42
C ASP A 322 16.24 -19.40 8.80
N GLY A 323 15.82 -18.47 7.93
CA GLY A 323 14.53 -18.53 7.25
C GLY A 323 13.53 -17.60 7.92
N LEU A 324 12.50 -17.21 7.18
CA LEU A 324 11.57 -16.19 7.62
C LEU A 324 10.14 -16.63 7.34
N LYS A 325 9.32 -16.64 8.40
CA LYS A 325 7.88 -16.83 8.30
C LYS A 325 7.21 -15.46 8.36
N ILE A 326 6.35 -15.19 7.40
CA ILE A 326 5.56 -13.97 7.31
C ILE A 326 4.10 -14.36 7.21
N ARG A 327 3.22 -13.67 7.93
CA ARG A 327 1.78 -13.76 7.74
C ARG A 327 1.27 -12.44 7.16
N LEU A 328 0.55 -12.52 6.05
CA LEU A 328 0.09 -11.35 5.31
C LEU A 328 -1.17 -10.77 5.97
N GLY A 329 -1.14 -9.48 6.27
CA GLY A 329 -2.29 -8.71 6.75
C GLY A 329 -2.58 -8.84 8.26
N ASP A 330 -1.80 -9.61 9.01
CA ASP A 330 -1.93 -9.77 10.47
C ASP A 330 -1.28 -8.62 11.25
#